data_AF-A0A9Q9RNL4-F1
#
_entry.id   AF-A0A9Q9RNL4-F1
#
_cell.length_a   1.000
_cell.length_b   1.000
_cell.length_c   1.000
_cell.angle_alpha   90.00
_cell.angle_beta   90.00
_cell.angle_gamma   90.00
#
_symmetry.space_group_name_H-M   'P 1'
#
loop_
_entity.id
_entity.type
_entity.pdbx_description
1 polymer ?
#
loop_
_entity_poly.entity_id
_entity_poly.type
_entity_poly.pdbx_seq_one_letter_code
_entity_poly.pdbx_strand_id
1 'polypeptide(L)'
;MFRQWNRAVQDYSDSQFTFISDKLPAFMGIASYFEPFMETDYAFGMWNVGLERQLGFSVEYPVVKQSKDYRAPSWSWASLDGPVLYTYLLSGENPKTFMHIQFEEDGANYIYKES
;
A
#
# COMPACT_ATOMS: atom_id res chain seq x y z
N MET A 1 -0.81 11.70 9.72
CA MET A 1 -1.41 10.36 9.61
C MET A 1 -0.76 9.47 8.55
N PHE A 2 -0.80 9.78 7.25
CA PHE A 2 -0.29 8.85 6.22
C PHE A 2 1.16 8.41 6.41
N ARG A 3 2.09 9.28 6.85
CA ARG A 3 3.47 8.85 7.13
C ARG A 3 3.56 7.74 8.18
N GLN A 4 2.76 7.85 9.25
CA GLN A 4 2.71 6.84 10.31
C GLN A 4 2.04 5.54 9.81
N TRP A 5 0.95 5.67 9.04
CA TRP A 5 0.29 4.54 8.40
C TRP A 5 1.26 3.75 7.50
N ASN A 6 1.92 4.45 6.59
CA ASN A 6 2.88 3.82 5.66
C ASN A 6 4.05 3.19 6.43
N ARG A 7 4.52 3.83 7.51
CA ARG A 7 5.55 3.21 8.36
C ARG A 7 5.07 1.91 8.99
N ALA A 8 3.85 1.88 9.53
CA ALA A 8 3.25 0.68 10.09
C ALA A 8 3.09 -0.43 9.04
N VAL A 9 2.68 -0.08 7.80
CA VAL A 9 2.63 -1.02 6.68
C VAL A 9 4.01 -1.60 6.36
N GLN A 10 5.06 -0.77 6.26
CA GLN A 10 6.42 -1.26 6.00
C GLN A 10 6.91 -2.19 7.10
N ASP A 11 6.84 -1.74 8.36
CA ASP A 11 7.32 -2.51 9.52
C ASP A 11 6.59 -3.86 9.64
N TYR A 12 5.28 -3.86 9.39
CA TYR A 12 4.49 -5.08 9.44
C TYR A 12 4.70 -5.99 8.23
N SER A 13 4.92 -5.42 7.04
CA SER A 13 5.21 -6.20 5.82
C SER A 13 6.54 -6.95 5.90
N ASP A 14 7.51 -6.44 6.66
CA ASP A 14 8.82 -7.05 6.90
C ASP A 14 8.77 -8.17 7.95
N SER A 15 7.65 -8.32 8.65
CA SER A 15 7.48 -9.37 9.64
C SER A 15 7.40 -10.75 9.00
N GLN A 16 8.00 -11.75 9.66
CA GLN A 16 7.89 -13.15 9.25
C GLN A 16 6.61 -13.77 9.82
N PHE A 17 5.69 -14.16 8.94
CA PHE A 17 4.43 -14.78 9.33
C PHE A 17 4.56 -16.31 9.32
N THR A 18 4.20 -16.96 10.43
CA THR A 18 4.03 -18.42 10.47
C THR A 18 2.84 -18.86 9.63
N PHE A 19 1.75 -18.09 9.68
CA PHE A 19 0.54 -18.29 8.90
C PHE A 19 0.25 -17.02 8.11
N ILE A 20 0.61 -17.04 6.83
CA ILE A 20 0.54 -15.86 5.98
C ILE A 20 -0.91 -15.41 5.71
N SER A 21 -1.90 -16.31 5.84
CA SER A 21 -3.33 -16.00 5.82
C SER A 21 -3.73 -14.95 6.86
N ASP A 22 -3.03 -14.91 7.99
CA ASP A 22 -3.37 -14.06 9.12
C ASP A 22 -2.81 -12.64 8.97
N LYS A 23 -2.08 -12.36 7.89
CA LYS A 23 -1.46 -11.05 7.63
C LYS A 23 -2.46 -9.90 7.77
N LEU A 24 -3.58 -9.95 7.04
CA LEU A 24 -4.61 -8.92 7.10
C LEU A 24 -5.41 -8.94 8.42
N PRO A 25 -5.92 -10.10 8.90
CA PRO A 25 -6.58 -10.17 10.20
C PRO A 25 -5.75 -9.60 11.35
N ALA A 26 -4.47 -9.96 11.44
CA ALA A 26 -3.60 -9.48 12.53
C ALA A 26 -3.19 -8.01 12.35
N PHE A 27 -3.15 -7.49 11.12
CA PHE A 27 -2.91 -6.07 10.88
C PHE A 27 -4.14 -5.19 11.19
N MET A 28 -5.35 -5.78 11.23
CA MET A 28 -6.59 -5.04 11.51
C MET A 28 -6.54 -4.31 12.86
N GLY A 29 -5.86 -4.87 13.86
CA GLY A 29 -5.66 -4.19 15.15
C GLY A 29 -4.89 -2.87 15.02
N ILE A 30 -3.92 -2.80 14.11
CA ILE A 30 -3.24 -1.55 13.76
C ILE A 30 -4.23 -0.64 13.00
N ALA A 31 -4.96 -1.17 12.02
CA ALA A 31 -5.93 -0.39 11.25
C ALA A 31 -6.99 0.29 12.13
N SER A 32 -7.53 -0.40 13.13
CA SER A 32 -8.51 0.17 14.08
C SER A 32 -7.99 1.38 14.87
N TYR A 33 -6.69 1.48 15.11
CA TYR A 33 -6.10 2.67 15.71
C TYR A 33 -6.16 3.89 14.78
N PHE A 34 -6.06 3.67 13.45
CA PHE A 34 -6.08 4.73 12.45
C PHE A 34 -7.48 5.11 11.98
N GLU A 35 -8.47 4.24 12.20
CA GLU A 35 -9.86 4.43 11.74
C GLU A 35 -10.46 5.80 12.11
N PRO A 36 -10.33 6.32 13.36
CA PRO A 36 -10.88 7.63 13.72
C PRO A 36 -10.23 8.82 13.00
N PHE A 37 -9.06 8.61 12.39
CA PHE A 37 -8.29 9.66 11.72
C PHE A 37 -8.41 9.61 10.20
N MET A 38 -8.84 8.48 9.64
CA MET A 38 -8.97 8.28 8.20
C MET A 38 -10.41 8.48 7.72
N GLU A 39 -11.40 8.25 8.58
CA GLU A 39 -12.83 8.52 8.33
C GLU A 39 -13.34 7.97 6.99
N THR A 40 -12.87 6.77 6.60
CA THR A 40 -13.17 6.16 5.31
C THR A 40 -13.07 4.64 5.39
N ASP A 41 -13.57 3.94 4.37
CA ASP A 41 -13.50 2.49 4.33
C ASP A 41 -12.06 1.98 4.25
N TYR A 42 -11.86 0.86 4.93
CA TYR A 42 -10.63 0.10 4.95
C TYR A 42 -10.84 -1.23 4.25
N ALA A 43 -10.02 -1.53 3.24
CA ALA A 43 -10.09 -2.79 2.53
C ALA A 43 -8.69 -3.25 2.10
N PHE A 44 -8.46 -4.56 2.17
CA PHE A 44 -7.25 -5.21 1.65
C PHE A 44 -5.93 -4.58 2.10
N GLY A 45 -5.85 -4.08 3.34
CA GLY A 45 -4.63 -3.45 3.83
C GLY A 45 -4.52 -1.96 3.55
N MET A 46 -5.54 -1.30 2.98
CA MET A 46 -5.47 0.09 2.51
C MET A 46 -6.75 0.86 2.85
N TRP A 47 -6.62 2.18 2.99
CA TRP A 47 -7.73 3.11 3.14
C TRP A 47 -8.18 3.64 1.78
N ASN A 48 -9.48 3.87 1.59
CA ASN A 48 -9.99 4.52 0.39
C ASN A 48 -9.46 5.97 0.24
N VAL A 49 -9.20 6.65 1.35
CA VAL A 49 -8.61 7.99 1.37
C VAL A 49 -7.12 7.94 1.04
N GLY A 50 -6.69 8.72 0.04
CA GLY A 50 -5.28 8.77 -0.34
C GLY A 50 -4.74 7.44 -0.86
N LEU A 51 -5.60 6.64 -1.51
CA LEU A 51 -5.25 5.34 -2.08
C LEU A 51 -4.07 5.46 -3.05
N GLU A 52 -3.99 6.54 -3.82
CA GLU A 52 -2.89 6.83 -4.75
C GLU A 52 -1.52 6.88 -4.05
N ARG A 53 -1.48 7.39 -2.82
CA ARG A 53 -0.25 7.43 -2.00
C ARG A 53 0.09 6.06 -1.42
N GLN A 54 -0.93 5.26 -1.12
CA GLN A 54 -0.78 3.92 -0.56
C GLN A 54 -0.37 2.89 -1.61
N LEU A 55 -0.80 3.06 -2.86
CA LEU A 55 -0.41 2.24 -4.01
C LEU A 55 1.03 2.50 -4.48
N GLY A 56 1.58 3.68 -4.18
CA GLY A 56 2.95 4.07 -4.54
C GLY A 56 4.06 3.39 -3.73
N PHE A 57 3.84 2.18 -3.23
CA PHE A 57 4.90 1.40 -2.60
C PHE A 57 5.77 0.73 -3.66
N SER A 58 7.03 0.48 -3.31
CA SER A 58 7.97 -0.31 -4.07
C SER A 58 8.37 -1.56 -3.29
N VAL A 59 8.95 -2.53 -4.00
CA VAL A 59 9.46 -3.77 -3.43
C VAL A 59 10.89 -3.97 -3.89
N GLU A 60 11.73 -4.57 -3.05
CA GLU A 60 13.09 -4.94 -3.44
C GLU A 60 13.07 -6.26 -4.22
N TYR A 61 13.46 -6.21 -5.49
CA TYR A 61 13.61 -7.40 -6.32
C TYR A 61 15.00 -8.02 -6.08
N PRO A 62 15.15 -9.35 -5.93
CA PRO A 62 14.18 -10.44 -6.13
C PRO A 62 13.50 -10.95 -4.85
N VAL A 63 13.57 -10.18 -3.75
CA VAL A 63 13.25 -10.65 -2.39
C VAL A 63 11.76 -10.95 -2.23
N VAL A 64 10.90 -10.15 -2.86
CA VAL A 64 9.45 -10.24 -2.67
C VAL A 64 8.79 -11.12 -3.71
N LYS A 65 8.03 -12.12 -3.25
CA LYS A 65 7.23 -13.01 -4.11
C LYS A 65 5.76 -12.72 -3.94
N GLN A 66 4.99 -12.92 -5.01
CA GLN A 66 3.54 -12.96 -4.91
C GLN A 66 3.13 -14.23 -4.14
N SER A 67 2.20 -14.08 -3.20
CA SER A 67 1.64 -15.22 -2.48
C SER A 67 1.02 -16.22 -3.46
N LYS A 68 1.26 -17.51 -3.23
CA LYS A 68 0.62 -18.58 -4.01
C LYS A 68 -0.87 -18.68 -3.73
N ASP A 69 -1.27 -18.35 -2.50
CA ASP A 69 -2.66 -18.34 -2.07
C ASP A 69 -3.23 -16.93 -2.19
N TYR A 70 -4.46 -16.84 -2.72
CA TYR A 70 -5.15 -15.55 -2.84
C TYR A 70 -5.50 -15.01 -1.46
N ARG A 71 -5.07 -13.77 -1.19
CA ARG A 71 -5.31 -13.06 0.08
C ARG A 71 -5.85 -11.65 -0.12
N ALA A 72 -5.34 -10.98 -1.15
CA ALA A 72 -5.71 -9.64 -1.52
C ALA A 72 -5.52 -9.49 -3.04
N PRO A 73 -6.16 -8.48 -3.66
CA PRO A 73 -5.89 -8.09 -5.05
C PRO A 73 -4.39 -7.81 -5.29
N SER A 74 -3.92 -8.03 -6.52
CA SER A 74 -2.49 -7.90 -6.88
C SER A 74 -1.90 -6.51 -6.68
N TRP A 75 -2.73 -5.47 -6.68
CA TRP A 75 -2.31 -4.09 -6.42
C TRP A 75 -2.14 -3.77 -4.93
N SER A 76 -2.51 -4.69 -4.03
CA SER A 76 -2.32 -4.52 -2.59
C SER A 76 -0.97 -5.04 -2.13
N TRP A 77 -0.31 -4.30 -1.24
CA TRP A 77 0.89 -4.75 -0.52
C TRP A 77 0.66 -6.05 0.26
N ALA A 78 -0.59 -6.33 0.65
CA ALA A 78 -0.95 -7.53 1.38
C ALA A 78 -0.94 -8.80 0.51
N SER A 79 -0.93 -8.65 -0.82
CA SER A 79 -0.79 -9.77 -1.77
C SER A 79 0.63 -10.32 -1.86
N LEU A 80 1.60 -9.59 -1.29
CA LEU A 80 3.01 -9.90 -1.35
C LEU A 80 3.52 -10.56 -0.06
N ASP A 81 4.51 -11.41 -0.22
CA ASP A 81 5.21 -12.08 0.87
C ASP A 81 6.63 -11.48 0.98
N GLY A 82 6.71 -10.32 1.63
CA GLY A 82 7.95 -9.60 1.87
C GLY A 82 7.73 -8.11 2.18
N PRO A 83 8.83 -7.40 2.49
CA PRO A 83 8.80 -6.00 2.84
C PRO A 83 8.39 -5.12 1.65
N VAL A 84 7.58 -4.11 1.93
CA VAL A 84 7.31 -3.01 1.00
C VAL A 84 7.99 -1.75 1.49
N LEU A 85 8.26 -0.82 0.58
CA LEU A 85 8.95 0.44 0.84
C LEU A 85 8.14 1.61 0.28
N TYR A 86 8.12 2.71 1.02
CA TYR A 86 7.57 3.98 0.56
C TYR A 86 8.71 4.99 0.46
N THR A 87 9.19 5.27 -0.76
CA THR A 87 10.42 6.02 -1.02
C THR A 87 10.45 7.43 -0.39
N TYR A 88 9.31 8.12 -0.30
CA TYR A 88 9.24 9.44 0.35
C TYR A 88 9.48 9.39 1.87
N LEU A 89 9.34 8.23 2.51
CA LEU A 89 9.74 8.06 3.91
C LEU A 89 11.27 8.03 4.05
N LEU A 90 11.99 7.61 3.01
CA LEU A 90 13.45 7.53 2.99
C LEU A 90 14.10 8.85 2.56
N SER A 91 13.50 9.58 1.62
CA SER A 91 14.07 10.82 1.09
C SER A 91 13.79 12.07 1.93
N GLY A 92 12.87 12.00 2.90
CA GLY A 92 12.43 13.17 3.67
C GLY A 92 11.58 14.17 2.87
N GLU A 93 11.49 14.00 1.56
CA GLU A 93 10.80 14.90 0.63
C GLU A 93 9.30 14.66 0.58
N ASN A 94 8.55 15.68 0.15
CA ASN A 94 7.10 15.64 0.10
C ASN A 94 6.60 14.87 -1.15
N PRO A 95 5.63 13.95 -1.00
CA PRO A 95 5.15 13.10 -2.10
C PRO A 95 4.46 13.87 -3.23
N LYS A 96 4.01 15.11 -3.00
CA LYS A 96 3.44 15.97 -4.05
C LYS A 96 4.42 16.28 -5.20
N THR A 97 5.73 16.22 -4.95
CA THR A 97 6.76 16.52 -5.96
C THR A 97 7.03 15.35 -6.89
N PHE A 98 6.89 14.11 -6.41
CA PHE A 98 7.21 12.90 -7.20
C PHE A 98 6.02 12.32 -7.95
N MET A 99 4.81 12.50 -7.43
CA MET A 99 3.58 11.99 -8.07
C MET A 99 3.00 13.05 -9.03
N HIS A 100 3.76 13.43 -10.06
CA HIS A 100 3.20 14.15 -11.21
C HIS A 100 2.49 13.15 -12.13
N ILE A 101 1.42 12.51 -11.63
CA ILE A 101 0.50 11.78 -12.51
C ILE A 101 -0.37 12.86 -13.16
N GLN A 102 -0.06 13.18 -14.42
CA GLN A 102 -0.90 14.02 -15.26
C GLN A 102 -2.18 13.22 -15.53
N PHE A 103 -3.26 13.52 -14.80
CA PHE A 103 -4.58 13.09 -15.22
C PHE A 103 -5.07 14.11 -16.24
N GLU A 104 -5.04 13.73 -17.51
CA GLU A 104 -5.75 14.47 -18.54
C GLU A 104 -7.23 14.12 -18.38
N GLU A 105 -8.02 15.06 -17.87
CA GLU A 105 -9.48 14.96 -17.90
C GLU A 105 -9.91 15.13 -19.35
N ASP A 106 -9.97 14.01 -20.07
CA ASP A 106 -10.78 13.96 -21.29
C ASP A 106 -11.91 12.95 -21.09
N GLY A 107 -13.12 13.46 -21.35
CA GLY A 107 -14.37 12.84 -20.99
C GLY A 107 -14.42 11.36 -21.37
N ALA A 108 -14.71 10.54 -20.37
CA ALA A 108 -15.11 9.14 -20.50
C ALA A 108 -14.17 8.27 -21.35
N ASN A 109 -13.08 7.78 -20.73
CA ASN A 109 -12.62 6.38 -20.73
C ASN A 109 -11.14 6.32 -20.37
N TYR A 110 -10.80 5.67 -19.26
CA TYR A 110 -9.42 5.43 -18.87
C TYR A 110 -8.80 4.37 -19.80
N ILE A 111 -7.92 4.78 -20.72
CA ILE A 111 -7.11 3.87 -21.54
C ILE A 111 -5.66 3.96 -21.05
N TYR A 112 -5.14 2.85 -20.53
CA TYR A 112 -3.73 2.70 -20.20
C TYR A 112 -2.93 2.49 -21.49
N LYS A 113 -1.90 3.32 -21.73
CA LYS A 113 -0.85 3.05 -22.72
C LYS A 113 0.48 2.88 -21.99
N GLU A 114 1.09 1.71 -22.16
CA GLU A 114 2.49 1.49 -21.80
C GLU A 114 3.41 2.08 -22.88
N SER A 115 4.53 2.67 -22.45
CA SER A 115 5.62 3.19 -23.30
C SER A 115 6.55 2.10 -23.77
#